data_AF-A0A0C2BH13-F1
#
_entry.id   AF-A0A0C2BH13-F1
#
_cell.length_a   1.000
_cell.length_b   1.000
_cell.length_c   1.000
_cell.angle_alpha   90.00
_cell.angle_beta   90.00
_cell.angle_gamma   90.00
#
_symmetry.space_group_name_H-M   'P 1'
#
loop_
_entity.id
_entity.type
_entity.pdbx_description
1 polymer ?
#
loop_
_entity_poly.entity_id
_entity_poly.type
_entity_poly.pdbx_seq_one_letter_code
_entity_poly.pdbx_strand_id
1 'polypeptide(L)'
;MLMQTFTQTNRSIGVRIALQSGHLVNFLCVHLDYKAFGPYAANNKLVTRVEQILAGERPTRRDGRAQNMEEIQRHDKMRQWVNKSEVVPVVLAESVEKRREVCFMQHHV
;
A
#
# COMPACT_ATOMS: atom_id res chain seq x y z
N MET A 1 -13.84 -17.09 -20.14
CA MET A 1 -12.48 -16.55 -19.85
C MET A 1 -12.66 -15.43 -18.84
N LEU A 2 -12.21 -15.57 -17.59
CA LEU A 2 -12.36 -14.53 -16.57
C LEU A 2 -11.44 -13.35 -16.96
N MET A 3 -12.00 -12.16 -17.20
CA MET A 3 -11.22 -10.97 -17.55
C MET A 3 -10.34 -10.55 -16.35
N GLN A 4 -9.07 -10.95 -16.38
CA GLN A 4 -8.08 -10.47 -15.42
C GLN A 4 -7.59 -9.10 -15.86
N THR A 5 -7.74 -8.10 -14.99
CA THR A 5 -7.24 -6.75 -15.25
C THR A 5 -6.01 -6.51 -14.39
N PHE A 6 -4.87 -6.22 -15.03
CA PHE A 6 -3.58 -5.96 -14.39
C PHE A 6 -3.24 -4.47 -14.40
N THR A 7 -2.50 -4.01 -13.39
CA THR A 7 -1.90 -2.67 -13.30
C THR A 7 -0.64 -2.71 -12.43
N GLN A 8 0.34 -1.85 -12.69
CA GLN A 8 1.57 -1.80 -11.88
C GLN A 8 2.15 -0.39 -11.80
N THR A 9 2.89 -0.12 -10.72
CA THR A 9 3.80 1.03 -10.57
C THR A 9 5.19 0.51 -10.22
N ASN A 10 6.17 1.39 -9.96
CA ASN A 10 7.47 0.95 -9.46
C ASN A 10 7.39 0.34 -8.06
N ARG A 11 6.29 0.63 -7.34
CA ARG A 11 6.10 0.30 -5.92
C ARG A 11 4.93 -0.62 -5.67
N SER A 12 4.19 -1.05 -6.70
CA SER A 12 3.01 -1.89 -6.49
C SER A 12 2.57 -2.67 -7.73
N ILE A 13 1.87 -3.77 -7.48
CA ILE A 13 1.20 -4.59 -8.47
C ILE A 13 -0.26 -4.75 -8.07
N GLY A 14 -1.17 -4.48 -9.00
CA GLY A 14 -2.61 -4.63 -8.82
C GLY A 14 -3.21 -5.65 -9.78
N VAL A 15 -4.06 -6.52 -9.27
CA VAL A 15 -4.85 -7.48 -10.06
C VAL A 15 -6.32 -7.43 -9.67
N ARG A 16 -7.20 -7.47 -10.66
CA ARG A 16 -8.62 -7.75 -10.46
C ARG A 16 -8.89 -9.22 -10.72
N ILE A 17 -9.49 -9.89 -9.74
CA ILE A 17 -9.90 -11.28 -9.85
C ILE A 17 -11.43 -11.38 -9.75
N ALA A 18 -11.97 -12.37 -10.45
CA ALA A 18 -13.36 -12.77 -10.32
C ALA A 18 -13.42 -14.06 -9.48
N LEU A 19 -14.21 -14.03 -8.42
CA LEU A 19 -14.44 -15.18 -7.55
C LEU A 19 -15.46 -16.12 -8.19
N GLN A 20 -15.47 -17.38 -7.77
CA GLN A 20 -16.48 -18.35 -8.21
C GLN A 20 -17.91 -17.91 -7.86
N SER A 21 -18.07 -17.09 -6.83
CA SER A 21 -19.35 -16.49 -6.44
C SER A 21 -19.83 -15.37 -7.38
N GLY A 22 -19.08 -15.02 -8.42
CA GLY A 22 -19.39 -13.93 -9.35
C GLY A 22 -18.95 -12.55 -8.86
N HIS A 23 -18.54 -12.42 -7.59
CA HIS A 23 -18.00 -11.17 -7.06
C HIS A 23 -16.62 -10.85 -7.63
N LEU A 24 -16.34 -9.56 -7.78
CA LEU A 24 -15.03 -9.06 -8.17
C LEU A 24 -14.28 -8.56 -6.94
N VAL A 25 -12.96 -8.78 -6.91
CA VAL A 25 -12.07 -8.23 -5.87
C VAL A 25 -10.82 -7.67 -6.54
N ASN A 26 -10.39 -6.49 -6.12
CA ASN A 26 -9.10 -5.92 -6.50
C ASN A 26 -8.09 -6.25 -5.40
N PHE A 27 -6.95 -6.84 -5.77
CA PHE A 27 -5.81 -7.00 -4.89
C PHE A 27 -4.72 -6.02 -5.31
N LEU A 28 -4.17 -5.29 -4.35
CA LEU A 28 -3.06 -4.37 -4.53
C LEU A 28 -1.92 -4.78 -3.60
N CYS A 29 -0.86 -5.32 -4.18
CA CYS A 29 0.37 -5.64 -3.47
C CYS A 29 1.32 -4.44 -3.59
N VAL A 30 1.80 -3.90 -2.46
CA VAL A 30 2.70 -2.75 -2.41
C VAL A 30 4.04 -3.14 -1.80
N HIS A 31 5.12 -2.53 -2.27
CA HIS A 31 6.46 -2.65 -1.72
C HIS A 31 6.93 -1.25 -1.30
N LEU A 32 6.71 -0.95 -0.02
CA LEU A 32 7.10 0.33 0.58
C LEU A 32 8.46 0.18 1.27
N ASP A 33 9.17 1.28 1.46
CA ASP A 33 10.45 1.26 2.17
C ASP A 33 10.26 0.79 3.63
N TYR A 34 10.78 -0.40 3.96
CA TYR A 34 10.67 -0.98 5.29
C TYR A 34 11.52 -0.25 6.33
N LYS A 35 12.62 0.41 5.93
CA LYS A 35 13.51 1.13 6.85
C LYS A 35 12.84 2.39 7.40
N ALA A 36 11.92 2.92 6.62
CA ALA A 36 11.09 4.05 6.96
C ALA A 36 9.87 3.68 7.82
N PHE A 37 9.62 2.40 8.11
CA PHE A 37 8.45 1.96 8.88
C PHE A 37 8.53 2.42 10.34
N GLY A 38 7.53 3.19 10.78
CA GLY A 38 7.49 3.80 12.11
C GLY A 38 7.86 2.86 13.28
N PRO A 39 7.26 1.66 13.38
CA PRO A 39 7.62 0.69 14.42
C PRO A 39 9.07 0.18 14.34
N TYR A 40 9.64 0.07 13.13
CA TYR A 40 11.05 -0.29 12.97
C TYR A 40 11.96 0.84 13.48
N ALA A 41 11.63 2.09 13.15
CA ALA A 41 12.34 3.26 13.64
C ALA A 41 12.21 3.41 15.17
N ALA A 42 11.04 3.21 15.74
CA ALA A 42 10.79 3.29 17.18
C ALA A 42 11.58 2.24 17.98
N ASN A 43 11.80 1.05 17.41
CA ASN A 43 12.57 -0.01 18.03
C ASN A 43 14.11 0.22 17.94
N ASN A 44 14.54 1.24 17.21
CA ASN A 44 15.93 1.67 17.22
C ASN A 44 16.18 2.44 18.52
N LYS A 45 17.00 1.89 19.43
CA LYS A 45 17.27 2.43 20.79
C LYS A 45 17.86 3.86 20.83
N LEU A 46 18.01 4.50 19.67
CA LEU A 46 18.51 5.85 19.46
C LEU A 46 17.39 6.86 19.18
N VAL A 47 16.15 6.39 19.03
CA VAL A 47 14.97 7.24 18.81
C VAL A 47 14.36 7.61 20.15
N THR A 48 14.28 8.92 20.42
CA THR A 48 13.75 9.48 21.67
C THR A 48 12.58 10.43 21.43
N ARG A 49 12.31 10.79 20.16
CA ARG A 49 11.25 11.72 19.78
C ARG A 49 10.54 11.28 18.50
N VAL A 50 9.27 11.67 18.38
CA VAL A 50 8.39 11.32 17.25
C VAL A 50 8.90 11.89 15.93
N GLU A 51 9.53 13.06 15.94
CA GLU A 51 10.04 13.70 14.73
C GLU A 51 11.13 12.86 14.05
N GLN A 52 11.91 12.10 14.83
CA GLN A 52 12.93 11.20 14.30
C GLN A 52 12.31 10.01 13.55
N ILE A 53 11.13 9.55 14.00
CA ILE A 53 10.35 8.52 13.31
C ILE A 53 9.80 9.08 12.00
N LEU A 54 9.18 10.26 12.07
CA LEU A 54 8.57 10.92 10.92
C LEU A 54 9.59 11.34 9.85
N ALA A 55 10.83 11.64 10.26
CA ALA A 55 11.93 11.92 9.33
C ALA A 55 12.26 10.71 8.45
N GLY A 56 12.10 9.49 8.97
CA GLY A 56 12.24 8.25 8.20
C GLY A 56 11.08 8.01 7.24
N GLU A 57 9.84 8.24 7.70
CA GLU A 57 8.62 8.09 6.88
C GLU A 57 8.54 9.13 5.74
N ARG A 58 9.13 10.32 5.91
CA ARG A 58 9.12 11.45 4.97
C ARG A 58 10.53 12.04 4.75
N PRO A 59 11.46 11.31 4.11
CA PRO A 59 12.81 11.80 3.90
C PRO A 59 12.86 12.92 2.85
N THR A 60 13.81 13.82 2.98
CA THR A 60 14.02 14.97 2.09
C THR A 60 14.29 14.57 0.63
N ARG A 61 14.85 13.36 0.42
CA ARG A 61 15.15 12.79 -0.91
C ARG A 61 13.93 12.14 -1.60
N ARG A 62 12.74 12.17 -0.97
CA ARG A 62 11.45 11.66 -1.49
C ARG A 62 11.37 10.15 -1.74
N ASP A 63 12.18 9.35 -1.05
CA ASP A 63 12.15 7.88 -1.16
C ASP A 63 11.39 7.16 -0.03
N GLY A 64 10.66 7.90 0.82
CA GLY A 64 9.95 7.32 1.97
C GLY A 64 8.61 6.68 1.63
N ARG A 65 8.05 5.97 2.61
CA ARG A 65 6.75 5.28 2.51
C ARG A 65 5.62 6.22 2.11
N ALA A 66 5.60 7.44 2.64
CA ALA A 66 4.59 8.44 2.30
C ALA A 66 4.63 8.79 0.80
N GLN A 67 5.83 9.02 0.25
CA GLN A 67 6.01 9.34 -1.15
C GLN A 67 5.74 8.12 -2.05
N ASN A 68 6.10 6.91 -1.61
CA ASN A 68 5.73 5.67 -2.31
C ASN A 68 4.21 5.52 -2.40
N MET A 69 3.47 5.83 -1.33
CA MET A 69 2.01 5.83 -1.39
C MET A 69 1.44 6.94 -2.26
N GLU A 70 2.03 8.14 -2.27
CA GLU A 70 1.61 9.19 -3.19
C GLU A 70 1.73 8.75 -4.67
N GLU A 71 2.81 8.05 -5.03
CA GLU A 71 2.98 7.49 -6.39
C GLU A 71 1.82 6.54 -6.73
N ILE A 72 1.51 5.62 -5.83
CA ILE A 72 0.46 4.61 -6.00
C ILE A 72 -0.93 5.28 -6.10
N GLN A 73 -1.21 6.28 -5.26
CA GLN A 73 -2.48 7.01 -5.26
C GLN A 73 -2.67 7.89 -6.51
N ARG A 74 -1.57 8.36 -7.12
CA ARG A 74 -1.60 9.13 -8.36
C ARG A 74 -1.75 8.25 -9.60
N HIS A 75 -1.55 6.93 -9.50
CA HIS A 75 -1.73 6.04 -10.62
C HIS A 75 -3.21 5.90 -11.00
N ASP A 76 -3.59 6.36 -12.19
CA ASP A 76 -4.99 6.50 -12.64
C ASP A 76 -5.84 5.26 -12.36
N LYS A 77 -5.33 4.08 -12.71
CA LYS A 77 -6.07 2.83 -12.56
C LYS A 77 -6.26 2.40 -11.10
N MET A 78 -5.28 2.69 -10.25
CA MET A 78 -5.37 2.36 -8.82
C MET A 78 -6.29 3.34 -8.12
N ARG A 79 -6.21 4.62 -8.46
CA ARG A 79 -7.15 5.64 -8.03
C ARG A 79 -8.59 5.29 -8.42
N GLN A 80 -8.82 4.82 -9.65
CA GLN A 80 -10.13 4.34 -10.08
C GLN A 80 -10.65 3.16 -9.28
N TRP A 81 -9.77 2.23 -8.88
CA TRP A 81 -10.15 1.08 -8.05
C TRP A 81 -10.52 1.52 -6.63
N VAL A 82 -9.71 2.41 -6.02
CA VAL A 82 -9.99 2.97 -4.69
C VAL A 82 -11.30 3.76 -4.69
N ASN A 83 -11.53 4.62 -5.69
CA ASN A 83 -12.76 5.41 -5.82
C ASN A 83 -14.02 4.55 -6.03
N LYS A 84 -13.88 3.30 -6.47
CA LYS A 84 -14.99 2.35 -6.66
C LYS A 84 -14.98 1.21 -5.64
N SER A 85 -14.26 1.40 -4.53
CA SER A 85 -14.06 0.35 -3.51
C SER A 85 -15.35 -0.09 -2.83
N GLU A 86 -16.36 0.78 -2.78
CA GLU A 86 -17.71 0.45 -2.28
C GLU A 86 -18.43 -0.61 -3.13
N VAL A 87 -18.09 -0.71 -4.42
CA VAL A 87 -18.70 -1.66 -5.37
C VAL A 87 -17.80 -2.87 -5.59
N VAL A 88 -16.49 -2.64 -5.75
CA VAL A 88 -15.50 -3.70 -5.93
C VAL A 88 -14.40 -3.51 -4.88
N PRO A 89 -14.37 -4.32 -3.82
CA PRO A 89 -13.44 -4.12 -2.71
C PRO A 89 -11.99 -4.16 -3.18
N VAL A 90 -11.16 -3.33 -2.53
CA VAL A 90 -9.71 -3.29 -2.73
C VAL A 90 -9.03 -3.82 -1.48
N VAL A 91 -8.36 -4.97 -1.62
CA VAL A 91 -7.48 -5.52 -0.59
C VAL A 91 -6.08 -4.99 -0.85
N LEU A 92 -5.56 -4.18 0.09
CA LEU A 92 -4.17 -3.75 0.08
C LEU A 92 -3.33 -4.72 0.91
N ALA A 93 -2.20 -5.16 0.36
CA ALA A 93 -1.25 -6.00 1.04
C ALA A 93 0.15 -5.43 0.83
N GLU A 94 0.95 -5.34 1.89
CA GLU A 94 2.34 -4.89 1.78
C GLU A 94 3.27 -6.10 1.83
N SER A 95 4.32 -6.11 0.99
CA SER A 95 5.42 -7.04 1.12
C SER A 95 6.26 -6.66 2.34
N VAL A 96 5.97 -7.30 3.47
CA VAL A 96 6.73 -7.10 4.70
C VAL A 96 7.99 -7.95 4.63
N GLU A 97 9.15 -7.33 4.42
CA GLU A 97 10.42 -8.07 4.29
C GLU A 97 10.77 -8.88 5.56
N LYS A 98 10.11 -8.69 6.72
CA LYS A 98 10.42 -9.49 7.92
C LYS A 98 9.30 -9.94 8.87
N ARG A 99 8.00 -9.66 8.69
CA ARG A 99 6.92 -10.22 9.57
C ARG A 99 5.51 -10.01 9.02
N ARG A 100 4.67 -11.04 9.14
CA ARG A 100 3.33 -11.14 8.53
C ARG A 100 2.33 -10.11 9.08
N GLU A 101 2.09 -9.01 8.37
CA GLU A 101 0.94 -8.12 8.62
C GLU A 101 0.29 -7.75 7.28
N VAL A 102 -1.01 -8.01 7.16
CA VAL A 102 -1.84 -7.59 6.01
C VAL A 102 -2.59 -6.34 6.45
N CYS A 103 -2.33 -5.22 5.77
CA CYS A 103 -2.94 -3.94 6.13
C CYS A 103 -4.26 -3.74 5.36
N PHE A 104 -5.40 -3.94 6.03
CA PHE A 104 -6.71 -3.65 5.44
C PHE A 104 -6.95 -2.13 5.42
N MET A 105 -6.93 -1.53 4.24
CA MET A 105 -7.45 -0.17 4.03
C MET A 105 -8.98 -0.24 3.97
N GLN A 106 -9.65 0.01 5.09
CA GLN A 106 -11.07 0.38 5.11
C GLN A 106 -11.17 1.90 5.14
N HIS A 107 -11.65 2.51 4.05
CA HIS A 107 -12.10 3.90 4.10
C HIS A 107 -13.45 3.94 4.83
N HIS A 108 -13.45 4.46 6.05
CA HIS A 108 -14.68 5.00 6.65
C HIS A 108 -14.94 6.36 6.02
N VAL A 109 -16.13 6.51 5.43
CA VAL A 109 -16.71 7.77 4.96
C VAL A 109 -17.06 8.64 6.17
#